data_AF-A0A7K8QI74-F1
#
_entry.id   AF-A0A7K8QI74-F1
#
_cell.length_a   1.000
_cell.length_b   1.000
_cell.length_c   1.000
_cell.angle_alpha   90.00
_cell.angle_beta   90.00
_cell.angle_gamma   90.00
#
_symmetry.space_group_name_H-M   'P 1'
#
loop_
_entity.id
_entity.type
_entity.pdbx_description
1 polymer ?
#
loop_
_entity_poly.entity_id
_entity_poly.type
_entity_poly.pdbx_seq_one_letter_code
_entity_poly.pdbx_strand_id
1 'polypeptide(L)'
;WVGTWRPHPRRGVILAELKTPGPKYWIPGTTGHRSHDPTRDKAPAYTFRGVRGLARESCSPGPRYFIDPSITKSGKDVPPSAHVTGRPKTKTKVTPGPSDYSTDKASKHVYYTPPVHSMVFRRKPFKALQTPGPATYTLPRLLGPNTAYTHANPCYSLRWKSLYNSCFQDQAKTPGPAAFPKVELDVYKKRAPKYTM
;
A
#
# COMPACT_ATOMS: atom_id res chain seq x y z
N TRP A 1 37.11 61.34 -59.14
CA TRP A 1 37.40 61.00 -60.55
C TRP A 1 37.36 59.48 -60.65
N VAL A 2 36.30 58.91 -61.25
CA VAL A 2 36.14 57.46 -61.44
C VAL A 2 36.33 57.21 -62.93
N GLY A 3 37.32 56.38 -63.30
CA GLY A 3 37.85 56.27 -64.67
C GLY A 3 36.87 55.76 -65.73
N THR A 4 37.29 55.91 -66.99
CA THR A 4 36.53 55.59 -68.22
C THR A 4 36.45 54.09 -68.48
N TRP A 5 35.79 53.33 -67.61
CA TRP A 5 35.41 51.96 -67.94
C TRP A 5 34.27 51.95 -68.96
N ARG A 6 34.42 51.18 -70.05
CA ARG A 6 33.35 50.93 -71.01
C ARG A 6 33.05 49.42 -71.06
N PRO A 7 31.79 48.99 -70.91
CA PRO A 7 31.43 47.59 -71.01
C PRO A 7 31.70 47.07 -72.43
N HIS A 8 32.39 45.94 -72.50
CA HIS A 8 32.66 45.21 -73.73
C HIS A 8 31.33 44.72 -74.36
N PRO A 9 31.12 44.89 -75.68
CA PRO A 9 29.94 44.37 -76.35
C PRO A 9 29.92 42.83 -76.28
N ARG A 10 28.73 42.27 -76.03
CA ARG A 10 28.51 40.82 -75.95
C ARG A 10 28.97 40.12 -77.24
N ARG A 11 29.74 39.04 -77.10
CA ARG A 11 30.39 38.30 -78.21
C ARG A 11 29.45 37.38 -79.01
N GLY A 12 28.19 37.24 -78.59
CA GLY A 12 27.18 36.41 -79.25
C GLY A 12 26.06 36.02 -78.30
N VAL A 13 25.07 35.31 -78.84
CA VAL A 13 23.93 34.75 -78.08
C VAL A 13 24.43 33.60 -77.20
N ILE A 14 24.14 33.63 -75.91
CA ILE A 14 24.46 32.53 -74.98
C ILE A 14 23.28 31.54 -74.92
N LEU A 15 23.54 30.27 -74.64
CA LEU A 15 22.50 29.21 -74.60
C LEU A 15 21.32 29.52 -73.67
N ALA A 16 21.50 30.36 -72.64
CA ALA A 16 20.44 30.82 -71.76
C ALA A 16 19.41 31.77 -72.44
N GLU A 17 19.78 32.40 -73.56
CA GLU A 17 18.88 33.26 -74.36
C GLU A 17 18.03 32.44 -75.35
N LEU A 18 18.42 31.19 -75.64
CA LEU A 18 17.61 30.25 -76.40
C LEU A 18 16.55 29.64 -75.48
N LYS A 19 15.27 29.88 -75.78
CA LYS A 19 14.13 29.21 -75.13
C LYS A 19 14.12 27.73 -75.53
N THR A 20 15.06 26.96 -75.00
CA THR A 20 14.93 25.51 -74.97
C THR A 20 13.81 25.18 -73.99
N PRO A 21 12.93 24.22 -74.29
CA PRO A 21 11.99 23.73 -73.29
C PRO A 21 12.84 23.17 -72.14
N GLY A 22 12.95 23.95 -71.05
CA GLY A 22 13.53 23.47 -69.81
C GLY A 22 12.84 22.16 -69.40
N PRO A 23 13.48 21.34 -68.56
CA PRO A 23 12.94 20.02 -68.20
C PRO A 23 11.46 20.13 -67.82
N LYS A 24 10.60 19.44 -68.58
CA LYS A 24 9.12 19.47 -68.45
C LYS A 24 8.63 18.81 -67.15
N TYR A 25 9.54 18.27 -66.35
CA TYR A 25 9.25 17.55 -65.12
C TYR A 25 9.90 18.25 -63.93
N TRP A 26 9.12 18.36 -62.85
CA TRP A 26 9.54 18.94 -61.58
C TRP A 26 10.62 18.06 -60.94
N ILE A 27 11.81 18.62 -60.74
CA ILE A 27 12.89 17.95 -60.01
C ILE A 27 12.74 18.30 -58.52
N PRO A 28 12.56 17.31 -57.62
CA PRO A 28 12.49 17.57 -56.19
C PRO A 28 13.80 18.16 -55.66
N GLY A 29 13.69 19.08 -54.70
CA GLY A 29 14.86 19.69 -54.06
C GLY A 29 15.64 18.71 -53.19
N THR A 30 16.96 18.82 -53.17
CA THR A 30 17.86 17.99 -52.35
C THR A 30 18.16 18.59 -50.97
N THR A 31 17.43 19.64 -50.58
CA THR A 31 17.66 20.37 -49.31
C THR A 31 16.41 20.33 -48.42
N GLY A 32 16.59 19.99 -47.15
CA GLY A 32 15.48 19.92 -46.19
C GLY A 32 14.84 18.54 -46.07
N HIS A 33 13.82 18.44 -45.21
CA HIS A 33 13.13 17.16 -44.94
C HIS A 33 11.85 16.98 -45.74
N ARG A 34 11.12 18.08 -46.00
CA ARG A 34 9.88 18.05 -46.77
C ARG A 34 10.22 18.06 -48.26
N SER A 35 9.67 17.10 -49.00
CA SER A 35 9.83 16.96 -50.47
C SER A 35 11.27 16.65 -50.95
N HIS A 36 12.04 15.93 -50.12
CA HIS A 36 13.39 15.47 -50.47
C HIS A 36 13.34 14.16 -51.28
N ASP A 37 14.17 14.06 -52.32
CA ASP A 37 14.32 12.86 -53.13
C ASP A 37 14.98 11.72 -52.31
N PRO A 38 14.31 10.59 -52.05
CA PRO A 38 14.86 9.51 -51.23
C PRO A 38 16.07 8.80 -51.86
N THR A 39 16.34 9.00 -53.15
CA THR A 39 17.46 8.37 -53.85
C THR A 39 18.81 9.05 -53.64
N ARG A 40 18.83 10.24 -53.02
CA ARG A 40 20.04 11.06 -52.83
C ARG A 40 20.33 11.28 -51.35
N ASP A 41 21.59 11.57 -51.02
CA ASP A 41 21.95 11.89 -49.64
C ASP A 41 21.45 13.28 -49.23
N LYS A 42 20.87 13.37 -48.03
CA LYS A 42 20.26 14.58 -47.50
C LYS A 42 21.28 15.49 -46.82
N ALA A 43 21.40 16.73 -47.31
CA ALA A 43 22.17 17.77 -46.63
C ALA A 43 21.42 18.34 -45.40
N PRO A 44 22.12 18.72 -44.31
CA PRO A 44 21.49 19.31 -43.13
C PRO A 44 20.83 20.65 -43.45
N ALA A 45 19.58 20.83 -43.02
CA ALA A 45 18.85 22.08 -43.18
C ALA A 45 18.88 22.87 -41.86
N TYR A 46 19.54 24.03 -41.87
CA TYR A 46 19.54 24.95 -40.74
C TYR A 46 18.19 25.67 -40.69
N THR A 47 17.41 25.44 -39.63
CA THR A 47 16.20 26.23 -39.37
C THR A 47 16.56 27.38 -38.46
N PHE A 48 16.39 28.62 -38.92
CA PHE A 48 16.40 29.76 -38.01
C PHE A 48 15.13 29.68 -37.15
N ARG A 49 15.31 29.66 -35.83
CA ARG A 49 14.22 29.56 -34.85
C ARG A 49 13.23 30.72 -35.08
N GLY A 50 11.99 30.39 -35.46
CA GLY A 50 10.92 31.38 -35.62
C GLY A 50 10.61 32.11 -34.31
N VAL A 51 10.03 33.30 -34.43
CA VAL A 51 9.61 34.16 -33.30
C VAL A 51 8.62 33.39 -32.42
N ARG A 52 8.90 33.33 -31.11
CA ARG A 52 7.97 32.73 -30.13
C ARG A 52 6.73 33.61 -30.07
N GLY A 53 5.54 33.02 -30.25
CA GLY A 53 4.27 33.74 -30.14
C GLY A 53 4.15 34.47 -28.80
N LEU A 54 3.50 35.64 -28.82
CA LEU A 54 3.28 36.47 -27.64
C LEU A 54 2.59 35.65 -26.54
N ALA A 55 3.19 35.63 -25.35
CA ALA A 55 2.59 34.99 -24.19
C ALA A 55 1.26 35.69 -23.86
N ARG A 56 0.19 34.91 -23.72
CA ARG A 56 -1.13 35.42 -23.33
C ARG A 56 -1.02 36.20 -22.02
N GLU A 57 -1.66 37.37 -21.98
CA GLU A 57 -1.64 38.35 -20.88
C GLU A 57 -2.28 37.85 -19.56
N SER A 58 -2.83 36.64 -19.53
CA SER A 58 -3.55 36.07 -18.38
C SER A 58 -2.78 34.96 -17.67
N CYS A 59 -1.45 35.10 -17.56
CA CYS A 59 -0.61 34.17 -16.80
C CYS A 59 -0.15 34.82 -15.49
N SER A 60 -1.08 35.08 -14.56
CA SER A 60 -0.71 35.22 -13.16
C SER A 60 -0.17 33.86 -12.65
N PRO A 61 0.85 33.82 -11.77
CA PRO A 61 1.41 32.57 -11.25
C PRO A 61 0.45 31.73 -10.38
N GLY A 62 -0.83 32.11 -10.32
CA GLY A 62 -1.88 31.43 -9.58
C GLY A 62 -2.50 30.26 -10.36
N PRO A 63 -3.09 29.30 -9.64
CA PRO A 63 -3.80 28.18 -10.25
C PRO A 63 -4.92 28.70 -11.17
N ARG A 64 -5.05 28.10 -12.36
CA ARG A 64 -6.11 28.42 -13.35
C ARG A 64 -7.52 28.09 -12.84
N TYR A 65 -7.63 27.38 -11.73
CA TYR A 65 -8.86 26.92 -11.12
C TYR A 65 -8.93 27.37 -9.66
N PHE A 66 -10.15 27.60 -9.18
CA PHE A 66 -10.41 27.91 -7.78
C PHE A 66 -9.98 26.74 -6.89
N ILE A 67 -9.15 27.01 -5.89
CA ILE A 67 -8.76 26.05 -4.85
C ILE A 67 -9.47 26.46 -3.58
N ASP A 68 -10.17 25.52 -2.94
CA ASP A 68 -10.78 25.77 -1.64
C ASP A 68 -9.70 26.16 -0.62
N PRO A 69 -9.88 27.27 0.14
CA PRO A 69 -8.90 27.74 1.11
C PRO A 69 -8.65 26.76 2.27
N SER A 70 -9.52 25.76 2.44
CA SER A 70 -9.34 24.68 3.42
C SER A 70 -8.32 23.63 2.98
N ILE A 71 -7.76 23.69 1.78
CA ILE A 71 -6.82 22.69 1.25
C ILE A 71 -5.38 23.20 1.39
N THR A 72 -4.59 22.54 2.21
CA THR A 72 -3.15 22.77 2.40
C THR A 72 -2.33 21.76 1.60
N LYS A 73 -0.99 21.93 1.54
CA LYS A 73 -0.05 20.99 0.89
C LYS A 73 -0.21 19.54 1.40
N SER A 74 -0.64 19.37 2.65
CA SER A 74 -0.85 18.08 3.32
C SER A 74 -2.28 17.54 3.19
N GLY A 75 -3.20 18.29 2.58
CA GLY A 75 -4.62 17.93 2.46
C GLY A 75 -5.54 18.94 3.12
N LYS A 76 -6.81 18.56 3.31
CA LYS A 76 -7.83 19.43 3.89
C LYS A 76 -7.54 19.69 5.38
N ASP A 77 -7.36 20.95 5.74
CA ASP A 77 -7.28 21.40 7.11
C ASP A 77 -8.68 21.37 7.73
N VAL A 78 -8.84 20.53 8.75
CA VAL A 78 -10.09 20.36 9.50
C VAL A 78 -9.74 20.51 10.98
N PRO A 79 -10.40 21.41 11.73
CA PRO A 79 -10.14 21.56 13.15
C PRO A 79 -10.41 20.24 13.88
N PRO A 80 -9.64 19.93 14.95
CA PRO A 80 -9.81 18.69 15.70
C PRO A 80 -11.25 18.59 16.21
N SER A 81 -11.95 17.52 15.81
CA SER A 81 -13.31 17.27 16.26
C SER A 81 -13.29 16.73 17.69
N ALA A 82 -14.21 17.21 18.52
CA ALA A 82 -14.38 16.67 19.86
C ALA A 82 -14.82 15.20 19.75
N HIS A 83 -13.94 14.27 20.11
CA HIS A 83 -14.31 12.88 20.25
C HIS A 83 -15.25 12.74 21.45
N VAL A 84 -16.52 12.42 21.20
CA VAL A 84 -17.46 12.02 22.26
C VAL A 84 -17.03 10.64 22.75
N THR A 85 -16.14 10.63 23.75
CA THR A 85 -15.73 9.40 24.43
C THR A 85 -16.77 9.03 25.48
N GLY A 86 -17.03 7.74 25.64
CA GLY A 86 -17.99 7.26 26.63
C GLY A 86 -17.60 7.71 28.05
N ARG A 87 -18.60 8.04 28.87
CA ARG A 87 -18.38 8.46 30.26
C ARG A 87 -17.62 7.37 31.02
N PRO A 88 -16.50 7.68 31.69
CA PRO A 88 -15.78 6.69 32.48
C PRO A 88 -16.70 6.17 33.57
N LYS A 89 -16.84 4.84 33.67
CA LYS A 89 -17.64 4.20 34.71
C LYS A 89 -17.05 4.54 36.07
N THR A 90 -17.78 5.32 36.86
CA THR A 90 -17.41 5.65 38.23
C THR A 90 -17.49 4.37 39.04
N LYS A 91 -16.35 3.84 39.50
CA LYS A 91 -16.35 2.66 40.38
C LYS A 91 -16.87 3.10 41.74
N THR A 92 -17.94 2.48 42.21
CA THR A 92 -18.41 2.64 43.60
C THR A 92 -17.28 2.20 44.53
N LYS A 93 -16.82 3.10 45.40
CA LYS A 93 -15.82 2.74 46.42
C LYS A 93 -16.49 1.77 47.40
N VAL A 94 -16.08 0.51 47.38
CA VAL A 94 -16.53 -0.49 48.36
C VAL A 94 -15.93 -0.09 49.70
N THR A 95 -16.77 0.33 50.63
CA THR A 95 -16.38 0.56 52.01
C THR A 95 -16.31 -0.80 52.72
N PRO A 96 -15.27 -1.05 53.54
CA PRO A 96 -15.19 -2.26 54.36
C PRO A 96 -16.42 -2.37 55.27
N GLY A 97 -16.85 -3.61 55.57
CA GLY A 97 -17.92 -3.84 56.53
C GLY A 97 -17.50 -3.47 57.96
N PRO A 98 -18.45 -3.36 58.91
CA PRO A 98 -18.15 -2.97 60.30
C PRO A 98 -17.12 -3.88 60.99
N SER A 99 -17.00 -5.15 60.57
CA SER A 99 -16.02 -6.10 61.10
C SER A 99 -14.69 -6.14 60.33
N ASP A 100 -14.58 -5.46 59.19
CA ASP A 100 -13.38 -5.48 58.32
C ASP A 100 -12.38 -4.37 58.70
N TYR A 101 -12.75 -3.48 59.63
CA TYR A 101 -11.87 -2.44 60.12
C TYR A 101 -10.80 -3.04 61.05
N SER A 102 -9.53 -2.93 60.66
CA SER A 102 -8.38 -3.33 61.48
C SER A 102 -7.75 -2.09 62.13
N THR A 103 -7.78 -2.03 63.47
CA THR A 103 -7.17 -0.95 64.27
C THR A 103 -5.65 -1.02 64.32
N ASP A 104 -5.07 -2.20 64.04
CA ASP A 104 -3.63 -2.43 64.13
C ASP A 104 -2.84 -1.55 63.16
N LYS A 105 -3.40 -1.29 61.97
CA LYS A 105 -2.82 -0.36 60.98
C LYS A 105 -2.94 1.11 61.40
N ALA A 106 -3.90 1.46 62.27
CA ALA A 106 -4.12 2.83 62.73
C ALA A 106 -3.07 3.28 63.76
N SER A 107 -2.42 2.35 64.46
CA SER A 107 -1.35 2.65 65.43
C SER A 107 -0.21 3.50 64.83
N LYS A 108 0.13 3.26 63.56
CA LYS A 108 1.14 4.03 62.79
C LYS A 108 0.74 5.49 62.53
N HIS A 109 -0.55 5.78 62.54
CA HIS A 109 -1.09 7.13 62.36
C HIS A 109 -1.24 7.87 63.70
N VAL A 110 -1.39 7.13 64.81
CA VAL A 110 -1.55 7.70 66.17
C VAL A 110 -0.20 8.00 66.82
N TYR A 111 0.80 7.13 66.61
CA TYR A 111 2.12 7.25 67.22
C TYR A 111 3.22 7.42 66.17
N TYR A 112 4.24 8.21 66.50
CA TYR A 112 5.43 8.36 65.67
C TYR A 112 6.11 6.99 65.50
N THR A 113 6.15 6.49 64.26
CA THR A 113 6.78 5.22 63.92
C THR A 113 7.99 5.48 63.01
N PRO A 114 9.17 4.90 63.32
CA PRO A 114 10.34 5.03 62.45
C PRO A 114 10.11 4.34 61.10
N PRO A 115 10.82 4.76 60.03
CA PRO A 115 10.68 4.17 58.71
C PRO A 115 11.05 2.67 58.71
N VAL A 116 10.15 1.83 58.19
CA VAL A 116 10.40 0.39 58.03
C VAL A 116 11.05 0.16 56.67
N HIS A 117 12.30 -0.28 56.67
CA HIS A 117 13.02 -0.65 55.45
C HIS A 117 12.68 -2.10 55.05
N SER A 118 11.87 -2.28 54.00
CA SER A 118 11.66 -3.60 53.39
C SER A 118 12.70 -3.85 52.30
N MET A 119 13.49 -4.92 52.41
CA MET A 119 14.30 -5.39 51.28
C MET A 119 13.41 -6.22 50.33
N VAL A 120 13.16 -5.70 49.13
CA VAL A 120 12.44 -6.40 48.07
C VAL A 120 13.46 -6.98 47.09
N PHE A 121 13.23 -8.21 46.65
CA PHE A 121 14.09 -8.87 45.66
C PHE A 121 14.14 -8.06 44.35
N ARG A 122 15.27 -8.14 43.60
CA ARG A 122 15.41 -7.44 42.32
C ARG A 122 14.22 -7.74 41.40
N ARG A 123 13.52 -6.68 40.98
CA ARG A 123 12.46 -6.78 39.95
C ARG A 123 13.09 -7.42 38.71
N LYS A 124 12.36 -8.36 38.10
CA LYS A 124 12.78 -8.93 36.82
C LYS A 124 13.06 -7.77 35.85
N PRO A 125 14.19 -7.78 35.14
CA PRO A 125 14.47 -6.73 34.17
C PRO A 125 13.31 -6.65 33.17
N PHE A 126 12.94 -5.42 32.81
CA PHE A 126 11.93 -5.17 31.79
C PHE A 126 12.31 -5.99 30.55
N LYS A 127 11.39 -6.87 30.11
CA LYS A 127 11.62 -7.61 28.87
C LYS A 127 11.65 -6.60 27.74
N ALA A 128 12.85 -6.34 27.20
CA ALA A 128 12.99 -5.57 25.98
C ALA A 128 12.08 -6.18 24.91
N LEU A 129 11.45 -5.31 24.10
CA LEU A 129 10.62 -5.71 22.95
C LEU A 129 11.41 -6.78 22.18
N GLN A 130 10.88 -8.00 22.16
CA GLN A 130 11.49 -9.10 21.42
C GLN A 130 11.22 -8.84 19.94
N THR A 131 12.07 -8.03 19.31
CA THR A 131 12.07 -7.89 17.86
C THR A 131 12.68 -9.16 17.27
N PRO A 132 12.00 -9.82 16.31
CA PRO A 132 12.57 -10.95 15.60
C PRO A 132 13.92 -10.54 14.96
N GLY A 133 14.89 -11.46 14.95
CA GLY A 133 16.17 -11.23 14.30
C GLY A 133 16.00 -10.94 12.81
N PRO A 134 17.01 -10.37 12.13
CA PRO A 134 16.90 -9.96 10.72
C PRO A 134 16.53 -11.12 9.78
N ALA A 135 16.92 -12.35 10.11
CA ALA A 135 16.58 -13.55 9.34
C ALA A 135 15.24 -14.21 9.76
N THR A 136 14.58 -13.71 10.80
CA THR A 136 13.33 -14.29 11.33
C THR A 136 12.08 -13.69 10.66
N TYR A 137 12.22 -12.59 9.93
CA TYR A 137 11.12 -12.01 9.15
C TYR A 137 10.75 -12.95 8.00
N THR A 138 9.64 -13.67 8.15
CA THR A 138 9.05 -14.44 7.06
C THR A 138 8.01 -13.59 6.35
N LEU A 139 8.08 -13.55 5.01
CA LEU A 139 7.04 -12.91 4.22
C LEU A 139 5.74 -13.72 4.38
N PRO A 140 4.58 -13.04 4.53
CA PRO A 140 3.30 -13.73 4.56
C PRO A 140 3.12 -14.53 3.27
N ARG A 141 2.62 -15.77 3.39
CA ARG A 141 2.36 -16.64 2.24
C ARG A 141 1.44 -15.92 1.26
N LEU A 142 1.85 -15.87 -0.01
CA LEU A 142 1.08 -15.25 -1.10
C LEU A 142 0.18 -16.26 -1.83
N LEU A 143 0.41 -17.56 -1.63
CA LEU A 143 -0.33 -18.65 -2.28
C LEU A 143 -0.90 -19.60 -1.22
N GLY A 144 -2.18 -19.95 -1.36
CA GLY A 144 -2.90 -20.86 -0.49
C GLY A 144 -3.97 -20.16 0.37
N PRO A 145 -4.73 -20.93 1.16
CA PRO A 145 -5.76 -20.37 2.04
C PRO A 145 -5.10 -19.55 3.16
N ASN A 146 -5.71 -18.41 3.53
CA ASN A 146 -5.27 -17.48 4.59
C ASN A 146 -4.08 -16.57 4.23
N THR A 147 -4.16 -15.87 3.10
CA THR A 147 -3.26 -14.75 2.77
C THR A 147 -3.55 -13.54 3.66
N ALA A 148 -2.51 -12.90 4.21
CA ALA A 148 -2.67 -11.80 5.18
C ALA A 148 -3.20 -10.49 4.56
N TYR A 149 -2.94 -10.27 3.27
CA TYR A 149 -3.15 -8.96 2.62
C TYR A 149 -4.14 -8.98 1.47
N THR A 150 -4.50 -10.16 0.97
CA THR A 150 -5.39 -10.35 -0.17
C THR A 150 -6.42 -11.42 0.18
N HIS A 151 -7.55 -11.42 -0.51
CA HIS A 151 -8.53 -12.50 -0.38
C HIS A 151 -8.06 -13.70 -1.23
N ALA A 152 -7.77 -14.83 -0.60
CA ALA A 152 -7.42 -16.06 -1.31
C ALA A 152 -8.66 -16.92 -1.56
N ASN A 153 -8.76 -17.46 -2.77
CA ASN A 153 -9.77 -18.47 -3.09
C ASN A 153 -9.47 -19.80 -2.37
N PRO A 154 -10.50 -20.60 -2.04
CA PRO A 154 -10.30 -21.90 -1.41
C PRO A 154 -9.39 -22.80 -2.26
N CYS A 155 -8.32 -23.33 -1.65
CA CYS A 155 -7.44 -24.30 -2.28
C CYS A 155 -7.97 -25.71 -1.99
N TYR A 156 -8.64 -26.30 -2.96
CA TYR A 156 -9.14 -27.67 -2.85
C TYR A 156 -8.02 -28.66 -3.21
N SER A 157 -7.54 -29.41 -2.23
CA SER A 157 -6.71 -30.58 -2.49
C SER A 157 -7.60 -31.79 -2.75
N LEU A 158 -7.37 -32.51 -3.85
CA LEU A 158 -7.97 -33.82 -4.05
C LEU A 158 -7.32 -34.80 -3.08
N ARG A 159 -8.03 -35.12 -1.99
CA ARG A 159 -7.65 -36.24 -1.14
C ARG A 159 -7.97 -37.51 -1.91
N TRP A 160 -6.95 -38.31 -2.22
CA TRP A 160 -7.17 -39.63 -2.80
C TRP A 160 -8.05 -40.48 -1.88
N LYS A 161 -8.77 -41.43 -2.48
CA LYS A 161 -9.81 -42.28 -1.87
C LYS A 161 -9.52 -42.58 -0.40
N SER A 162 -10.53 -42.35 0.45
CA SER A 162 -10.47 -42.71 1.87
C SER A 162 -10.04 -44.18 2.01
N LEU A 163 -9.11 -44.45 2.93
CA LEU A 163 -8.76 -45.82 3.31
C LEU A 163 -9.92 -46.53 4.04
N TYR A 164 -10.97 -45.80 4.39
CA TYR A 164 -12.19 -46.34 4.98
C TYR A 164 -12.90 -47.28 4.01
N ASN A 165 -13.10 -48.53 4.42
CA ASN A 165 -13.54 -49.69 3.64
C ASN A 165 -12.60 -50.09 2.47
N SER A 166 -11.33 -49.70 2.51
CA SER A 166 -10.32 -50.20 1.57
C SER A 166 -9.65 -51.48 2.09
N CYS A 167 -9.05 -52.27 1.20
CA CYS A 167 -8.25 -53.43 1.58
C CYS A 167 -7.00 -53.08 2.42
N PHE A 168 -6.62 -51.81 2.46
CA PHE A 168 -5.50 -51.29 3.25
C PHE A 168 -5.98 -50.63 4.56
N GLN A 169 -7.24 -50.83 4.94
CA GLN A 169 -7.75 -50.31 6.20
C GLN A 169 -7.16 -51.06 7.38
N ASP A 170 -6.44 -50.33 8.23
CA ASP A 170 -5.92 -50.83 9.49
C ASP A 170 -7.05 -50.95 10.53
N GLN A 171 -7.61 -52.15 10.66
CA GLN A 171 -8.70 -52.46 11.60
C GLN A 171 -8.29 -52.34 13.07
N ALA A 172 -7.00 -52.33 13.39
CA ALA A 172 -6.53 -52.14 14.76
C ALA A 172 -6.73 -50.71 15.27
N LYS A 173 -6.90 -49.73 14.36
CA LYS A 173 -7.14 -48.32 14.70
C LYS A 173 -8.62 -48.00 14.93
N THR A 174 -9.53 -48.92 14.62
CA THR A 174 -10.94 -48.76 14.95
C THR A 174 -11.21 -49.28 16.37
N PRO A 175 -11.72 -48.44 17.29
CA PRO A 175 -12.09 -48.91 18.62
C PRO A 175 -13.10 -50.04 18.50
N GLY A 176 -12.84 -51.15 19.20
CA GLY A 176 -13.80 -52.26 19.26
C GLY A 176 -15.10 -51.83 19.94
N PRO A 177 -16.18 -52.63 19.82
CA PRO A 177 -17.47 -52.31 20.43
C PRO A 177 -17.40 -52.08 21.95
N ALA A 178 -16.43 -52.68 22.62
CA ALA A 178 -16.17 -52.50 24.06
C ALA A 178 -15.47 -51.18 24.44
N ALA A 179 -14.90 -50.46 23.47
CA ALA A 179 -14.21 -49.19 23.72
C ALA A 179 -15.17 -47.98 23.75
N PHE A 180 -16.43 -48.18 23.33
CA PHE A 180 -17.45 -47.14 23.46
C PHE A 180 -18.02 -47.11 24.88
N PRO A 181 -18.17 -45.92 25.50
CA PRO A 181 -18.77 -45.83 26.82
C PRO A 181 -20.22 -46.30 26.78
N LYS A 182 -20.65 -46.97 27.85
CA LYS A 182 -22.05 -47.36 28.02
C LYS A 182 -22.91 -46.11 28.12
N VAL A 183 -23.79 -45.90 27.15
CA VAL A 183 -24.75 -44.79 27.19
C VAL A 183 -25.80 -45.05 28.28
N GLU A 184 -26.07 -44.04 29.11
CA GLU A 184 -27.13 -44.13 30.13
C GLU A 184 -28.49 -44.30 29.46
N LEU A 185 -29.18 -45.40 29.79
CA LEU A 185 -30.48 -45.75 29.20
C LEU A 185 -31.60 -44.78 29.64
N ASP A 186 -31.43 -44.15 30.81
CA ASP A 186 -32.38 -43.19 31.38
C ASP A 186 -32.56 -41.93 30.51
N VAL A 187 -31.65 -41.67 29.57
CA VAL A 187 -31.71 -40.52 28.65
C VAL A 187 -32.84 -40.68 27.62
N TYR A 188 -33.17 -41.92 27.23
CA TYR A 188 -34.14 -42.19 26.15
C TYR A 188 -35.19 -43.25 26.51
N LYS A 189 -35.01 -43.98 27.62
CA LYS A 189 -36.02 -44.88 28.18
C LYS A 189 -36.57 -44.29 29.47
N LYS A 190 -37.84 -44.60 29.79
CA LYS A 190 -38.42 -44.23 31.08
C LYS A 190 -37.59 -44.81 32.22
N ARG A 191 -37.14 -43.93 33.11
CA ARG A 191 -36.35 -44.26 34.29
C ARG A 191 -37.14 -45.13 35.27
N ALA A 192 -36.49 -46.13 35.85
CA ALA A 192 -37.09 -46.93 36.92
C ALA A 192 -37.26 -46.10 38.21
N PRO A 193 -38.31 -46.32 39.02
CA PRO A 193 -38.49 -45.63 40.29
C PRO A 193 -37.32 -45.93 41.24
N LYS A 194 -36.76 -44.89 41.87
CA LYS A 194 -35.71 -45.00 42.89
C LYS A 194 -36.36 -44.85 44.27
N TYR A 195 -36.11 -45.80 45.15
CA TYR A 195 -36.58 -45.78 46.54
C TYR A 195 -35.38 -45.51 47.46
N THR A 196 -35.59 -44.71 48.50
CA THR A 196 -34.64 -44.46 49.60
C THR A 196 -35.26 -45.00 50.88
N MET A 197 -34.49 -45.73 51.71
CA MET A 197 -34.91 -46.12 53.06
C MET A 197 -34.73 -44.96 54.04
#